data_AF-A0A7W0WFV6-F1
#
_entry.id   AF-A0A7W0WFV6-F1
#
_cell.length_a   1.000
_cell.length_b   1.000
_cell.length_c   1.000
_cell.angle_alpha   90.00
_cell.angle_beta   90.00
_cell.angle_gamma   90.00
#
_symmetry.space_group_name_H-M   'P 1'
#
loop_
_entity.id
_entity.type
_entity.pdbx_description
1 polymer ?
#
loop_
_entity_poly.entity_id
_entity_poly.type
_entity_poly.pdbx_seq_one_letter_code
_entity_poly.pdbx_strand_id
1 'polypeptide(L)' 'KGVLMTRDLVPTEPKVQELKFYVPDVGPVLSVHTDGTGGRGELVSYSRGG' A
#
# COMPACT_ATOMS: atom_id res chain seq x y z
N LYS A 1 8.95 -14.32 -4.66
CA LYS A 1 8.09 -14.60 -3.48
C LYS A 1 8.63 -13.77 -2.33
N GLY A 2 7.85 -12.82 -1.79
CA GLY A 2 8.34 -11.98 -0.69
C GLY A 2 7.58 -10.68 -0.44
N VAL A 3 6.48 -10.44 -1.13
CA VAL A 3 5.60 -9.29 -0.86
C VAL A 3 4.22 -9.84 -0.54
N LEU A 4 3.66 -9.45 0.60
CA LEU A 4 2.27 -9.69 0.95
C LEU A 4 1.44 -8.53 0.39
N MET A 5 0.31 -8.85 -0.25
CA MET A 5 -0.62 -7.85 -0.74
C MET A 5 -1.95 -7.98 0.00
N THR A 6 -2.49 -6.87 0.49
CA THR A 6 -3.88 -6.77 0.94
C THR A 6 -4.70 -5.95 -0.05
N ARG A 7 -6.00 -6.24 -0.09
CA ARG A 7 -6.99 -5.56 -0.93
C ARG A 7 -8.17 -5.19 -0.05
N ASP A 8 -8.42 -3.90 0.06
CA ASP A 8 -9.50 -3.37 0.88
C ASP A 8 -10.33 -2.36 0.08
N LEU A 9 -11.55 -2.07 0.53
CA LEU A 9 -12.34 -0.95 0.02
C LEU A 9 -12.03 0.30 0.83
N VAL A 10 -12.00 1.47 0.18
CA VAL A 10 -11.83 2.75 0.87
C VAL A 10 -13.14 3.09 1.60
N PRO A 11 -13.14 3.26 2.95
CA PRO A 11 -14.38 3.45 3.70
C PRO A 11 -15.20 4.68 3.29
N THR A 12 -14.52 5.75 2.88
CA THR A 12 -15.14 7.00 2.43
C THR A 12 -15.51 6.99 0.96
N GLU A 13 -15.00 6.02 0.19
CA GLU A 13 -15.20 5.91 -1.26
C GLU A 13 -15.45 4.44 -1.63
N PRO A 14 -16.68 3.92 -1.44
CA PRO A 14 -16.99 2.48 -1.46
C PRO A 14 -16.75 1.75 -2.80
N LYS A 15 -16.44 2.47 -3.88
CA LYS A 15 -16.09 1.93 -5.20
C LYS A 15 -14.58 1.95 -5.46
N VAL A 16 -13.82 2.62 -4.61
CA VAL A 16 -12.38 2.75 -4.69
C VAL A 16 -11.77 1.65 -3.84
N GLN A 17 -10.75 1.02 -4.41
CA GLN A 17 -10.05 -0.07 -3.75
C GLN A 17 -8.66 0.41 -3.37
N GLU A 18 -8.18 -0.02 -2.23
CA GLU A 18 -6.81 0.22 -1.78
C GLU A 18 -6.02 -1.08 -1.79
N LEU A 19 -4.94 -1.10 -2.59
CA LEU A 19 -3.97 -2.18 -2.65
C LEU A 19 -2.77 -1.79 -1.81
N LYS A 20 -2.45 -2.58 -0.78
CA LYS A 20 -1.24 -2.36 0.06
C LYS A 20 -0.27 -3.50 -0.10
N PHE A 21 1.00 -3.16 -0.27
CA PHE A 21 2.10 -4.10 -0.46
C PHE A 21 3.04 -4.04 0.73
N TYR A 22 3.35 -5.20 1.31
CA TYR A 22 4.16 -5.33 2.51
C TYR A 22 5.39 -6.20 2.26
N VAL A 23 6.54 -5.73 2.73
CA VAL A 23 7.80 -6.48 2.70
C VAL A 23 8.14 -6.90 4.14
N PRO A 24 8.50 -8.17 4.38
CA PRO A 24 8.97 -8.63 5.69
C PRO A 24 10.09 -7.74 6.24
N ASP A 25 10.09 -7.48 7.54
CA ASP A 25 11.02 -6.59 8.25
C ASP A 25 11.01 -5.11 7.83
N VAL A 26 10.18 -4.70 6.86
CA VAL A 26 10.08 -3.30 6.39
C VAL A 26 8.67 -2.73 6.66
N GLY A 27 7.62 -3.52 6.42
CA GLY A 27 6.23 -3.05 6.50
C GLY A 27 5.67 -2.61 5.13
N PRO A 28 4.70 -1.68 5.10
CA PRO A 28 4.08 -1.24 3.85
C PRO A 28 5.06 -0.43 2.99
N VAL A 29 5.23 -0.82 1.73
CA VAL A 29 6.14 -0.18 0.78
C VAL A 29 5.43 0.56 -0.34
N LEU A 30 4.18 0.18 -0.62
CA LEU A 30 3.35 0.79 -1.66
C LEU A 30 1.88 0.68 -1.25
N SER A 31 1.13 1.77 -1.40
CA SER A 31 -0.33 1.80 -1.38
C SER A 31 -0.82 2.47 -2.66
N VAL A 32 -1.78 1.86 -3.34
CA VAL A 32 -2.37 2.42 -4.56
C VAL A 32 -3.89 2.30 -4.49
N HIS A 33 -4.57 3.39 -4.80
CA HIS A 33 -6.00 3.39 -5.04
C HIS A 33 -6.30 3.04 -6.49
N THR A 34 -7.20 2.09 -6.72
CA THR A 34 -7.75 1.76 -8.04
C THR A 34 -9.21 2.18 -8.12
N ASP A 35 -9.70 2.42 -9.34
CA ASP A 35 -11.11 2.70 -9.63
C ASP A 35 -11.65 4.04 -9.06
N GLY A 36 -10.76 5.00 -8.76
CA GLY A 36 -11.08 6.34 -8.25
C GLY A 36 -10.15 7.43 -8.80
N THR A 37 -10.28 8.66 -8.28
CA THR A 37 -9.46 9.83 -8.66
C THR A 37 -8.00 9.76 -8.18
N GLY A 38 -7.63 8.66 -7.52
CA GLY A 38 -6.26 8.27 -7.30
C GLY A 38 -5.71 8.64 -5.92
N GLY A 39 -4.76 7.81 -5.50
CA GLY A 39 -4.00 7.94 -4.27
C GLY A 39 -2.83 6.96 -4.37
N ARG A 40 -1.60 7.46 -4.30
CA ARG A 40 -0.39 6.63 -4.34
C ARG A 40 0.53 7.06 -3.22
N GLY A 41 0.80 6.14 -2.30
CA GLY A 41 1.82 6.28 -1.28
C GLY A 41 2.93 5.27 -1.51
N GLU A 42 4.19 5.70 -1.44
CA GLU A 42 5.35 4.83 -1.62
C GLU A 42 6.36 5.10 -0.53
N LEU A 43 6.98 4.04 -0.02
CA LEU A 43 8.13 4.15 0.86
C LEU A 43 9.35 4.55 0.03
N VAL A 44 9.71 5.84 0.09
CA VAL A 44 10.82 6.41 -0.71
C VAL A 44 12.18 5.97 -0.17
N SER A 45 12.33 5.86 1.15
CA SER A 45 13.58 5.43 1.77
C SER A 45 13.32 4.73 3.10
N TYR A 46 14.06 3.66 3.37
CA TYR A 46 14.04 2.94 4.63
C TYR A 46 15.46 2.52 4.99
N SER A 47 15.85 2.80 6.23
CA SER A 47 17.05 2.27 6.85
C SER A 47 16.63 1.51 8.10
N ARG A 48 16.92 0.21 8.14
CA ARG A 48 16.88 -0.55 9.41
C ARG A 48 17.91 0.11 10.34
N GLY A 49 17.58 0.26 11.62
CA GLY A 49 18.35 1.06 12.59
C GLY A 49 19.87 1.03 12.35
N GLY A 50 20.50 2.22 12.38
CA GLY A 50 21.91 2.41 12.05
C GLY A 50 22.89 1.56 12.84
#